data_AF-A0A9P5SYX3-F1
#
_entry.id   AF-A0A9P5SYX3-F1
#
_cell.length_a   1.000
_cell.length_b   1.000
_cell.length_c   1.000
_cell.angle_alpha   90.00
_cell.angle_beta   90.00
_cell.angle_gamma   90.00
#
_symmetry.space_group_name_H-M   'P 1'
#
loop_
_entity.id
_entity.type
_entity.pdbx_description
1 polymer ?
#
loop_
_entity_poly.entity_id
_entity_poly.type
_entity_poly.pdbx_seq_one_letter_code
_entity_poly.pdbx_strand_id
1 'polypeptide(L)'
;MFNYHSRQIDVSTVSNGRAPTADEIEARYLTKWRPVLITTIVLGLRLSFIELDQMGLSWILTLDLAAVGPTAYSLGKYFRSPFNYVNLAAYSLPVAGCFMFLNTTPGTIQADIGIDGGPSQIWPMGFGILFLYLNMLFELRIIPPLAKVVDIIITITQRIKWFFLVFAVFLVSFTHAFLYVLHTRRYRPCEGDSCKETDYPSSYPTNFLEALMATYFFLSGRYDPVESSIENGSVTFRVMMVVFFFFTVIILLNVLIALVNDAFNESGVKHTSSYWKFIADEVAVVEMRIGVDISRPRYIYYCEYDHNVEKFEETHSVSRISKHSENRFVAESSRESHTETPSTLYAIHQHMAEMQRENRELKQELADLKGDVKPSCRHDRLEREIAELRELVERPPGHEELKRELAELKSLIEGLVLQRSNNTAA
;
A
#
# COMPACT_ATOMS: atom_id res chain seq x y z
N MET A 1 -14.75 32.85 10.40
CA MET A 1 -14.31 34.23 10.67
C MET A 1 -13.35 34.20 11.86
N PHE A 2 -12.12 33.73 11.65
CA PHE A 2 -11.06 33.77 12.66
C PHE A 2 -10.16 34.94 12.29
N ASN A 3 -10.23 36.02 13.08
CA ASN A 3 -9.32 37.16 12.97
C ASN A 3 -7.95 36.73 13.53
N TYR A 4 -7.17 36.04 12.70
CA TYR A 4 -5.74 35.87 12.96
C TYR A 4 -5.09 37.25 12.77
N HIS A 5 -4.83 37.95 13.87
CA HIS A 5 -3.81 38.98 13.89
C HIS A 5 -2.46 38.30 13.64
N SER A 6 -2.15 38.06 12.37
CA SER A 6 -0.76 37.94 11.95
C SER A 6 -0.14 39.30 12.25
N ARG A 7 0.52 39.43 13.40
CA ARG A 7 1.65 40.36 13.50
C ARG A 7 2.63 39.90 12.44
N GLN A 8 2.49 40.44 11.22
CA GLN A 8 3.62 40.57 10.34
C GLN A 8 4.66 41.28 11.21
N ILE A 9 5.69 40.54 11.60
CA ILE A 9 6.89 41.15 12.13
C ILE A 9 7.38 41.98 10.96
N ASP A 10 7.14 43.28 11.06
CA ASP A 10 7.50 44.23 10.03
C ASP A 10 9.03 44.27 10.01
N VAL A 11 9.63 43.46 9.14
CA VAL A 11 11.09 43.39 8.94
C VAL A 11 11.63 44.75 8.48
N SER A 12 10.75 45.67 8.05
CA SER A 12 11.09 47.06 7.77
C SER A 12 11.35 47.93 9.02
N THR A 13 11.03 47.43 10.22
CA THR A 13 11.40 48.09 11.49
C THR A 13 12.74 47.61 12.06
N VAL A 14 13.60 46.97 11.25
CA VAL A 14 15.04 46.93 11.50
C VAL A 14 15.58 48.35 11.32
N SER A 15 15.38 49.18 12.35
CA SER A 15 15.86 50.55 12.39
C SER A 15 17.38 50.56 12.20
N ASN A 16 17.84 51.24 11.14
CA ASN A 16 19.23 51.57 10.78
C ASN A 16 20.01 50.65 9.84
N GLY A 17 19.40 49.64 9.20
CA GLY A 17 20.09 48.89 8.11
C GLY A 17 21.36 48.13 8.53
N ARG A 18 21.61 48.00 9.84
CA ARG A 18 22.70 47.20 10.38
C ARG A 18 22.21 45.77 10.54
N ALA A 19 22.94 44.81 9.97
CA ALA A 19 22.71 43.41 10.28
C ALA A 19 22.82 43.22 11.81
N PRO A 20 21.87 42.50 12.45
CA PRO A 20 21.89 42.30 13.90
C PRO A 20 23.24 41.70 14.30
N THR A 21 23.81 42.20 15.40
CA THR A 21 25.09 41.68 15.88
C THR A 21 24.92 40.25 16.38
N ALA A 22 26.00 39.46 16.38
CA ALA A 22 25.96 38.08 16.90
C ALA A 22 25.38 38.02 18.32
N ASP A 23 25.76 38.99 19.17
CA ASP A 23 25.27 39.13 20.53
C ASP A 23 23.76 39.41 20.59
N GLU A 24 23.22 40.20 19.66
CA GLU A 24 21.78 40.48 19.56
C GLU A 24 20.99 39.24 19.11
N ILE A 25 21.55 38.46 18.18
CA ILE A 25 20.96 37.19 17.74
C ILE A 25 20.99 36.18 18.89
N GLU A 26 22.11 36.05 19.60
CA GLU A 26 22.26 35.18 20.76
C GLU A 26 21.30 35.58 21.89
N ALA A 27 21.25 36.87 22.25
CA ALA A 27 20.37 37.39 23.28
C ALA A 27 18.88 37.15 22.94
N ARG A 28 18.51 37.35 21.67
CA ARG A 28 17.11 37.25 21.22
C ARG A 28 16.65 35.81 21.04
N TYR A 29 17.49 34.94 20.49
CA TYR A 29 17.11 33.57 20.14
C TYR A 29 17.58 32.55 21.17
N LEU A 30 18.83 32.60 21.62
CA LEU A 30 19.35 31.56 22.51
C LEU A 30 18.87 31.76 23.94
N THR A 31 19.04 32.95 24.52
CA THR A 31 18.74 33.12 25.96
C THR A 31 17.24 33.01 26.26
N LYS A 32 16.38 33.52 25.37
CA LYS A 32 14.93 33.48 25.57
C LYS A 32 14.31 32.11 25.29
N TRP A 33 14.81 31.36 24.30
CA TRP A 33 14.24 30.07 23.92
C TRP A 33 14.90 28.88 24.61
N ARG A 34 16.11 29.02 25.19
CA ARG A 34 16.80 27.95 25.92
C ARG A 34 15.94 27.22 26.95
N PRO A 35 15.16 27.87 27.84
CA PRO A 35 14.30 27.14 28.77
C PRO A 35 13.23 26.32 28.04
N VAL A 36 12.61 26.86 26.99
CA VAL A 36 11.62 26.15 26.18
C VAL A 36 12.26 24.93 25.50
N LEU A 37 13.43 25.09 24.90
CA LEU A 37 14.17 24.00 24.24
C LEU A 37 14.57 22.91 25.22
N ILE A 38 15.05 23.26 26.42
CA ILE A 38 15.35 22.28 27.47
C ILE A 38 14.09 21.52 27.87
N THR A 39 12.96 22.20 28.08
CA THR A 39 11.69 21.54 28.38
C THR A 39 11.25 20.62 27.24
N THR A 40 11.39 21.05 25.99
CA THR A 40 11.08 20.22 24.80
C THR A 40 11.98 18.99 24.73
N ILE A 41 13.27 19.12 25.03
CA ILE A 41 14.21 17.98 25.09
C ILE A 41 13.78 16.99 26.17
N VAL A 42 13.51 17.46 27.38
CA VAL A 42 13.09 16.58 28.49
C VAL A 42 11.79 15.85 28.16
N LEU A 43 10.80 16.56 27.61
CA LEU A 43 9.53 15.97 27.19
C LEU A 43 9.73 14.97 26.04
N GLY A 44 10.50 15.34 25.01
CA GLY A 44 10.77 14.50 23.85
C GLY A 44 11.57 13.24 24.20
N LEU A 45 12.56 13.35 25.11
CA LEU A 45 13.28 12.21 25.66
C LEU A 45 12.32 11.29 26.42
N ARG A 46 11.45 11.85 27.28
CA ARG A 46 10.46 11.05 28.02
C ARG A 46 9.53 10.29 27.08
N LEU A 47 9.03 10.93 26.03
CA LEU A 47 8.20 10.28 25.01
C LEU A 47 8.98 9.21 24.24
N SER A 48 10.22 9.48 23.86
CA SER A 48 11.09 8.50 23.20
C SER A 48 11.38 7.30 24.10
N PHE A 49 11.57 7.50 25.41
CA PHE A 49 11.73 6.42 26.38
C PHE A 49 10.47 5.56 26.50
N ILE A 50 9.28 6.17 26.50
CA ILE A 50 8.02 5.41 26.51
C ILE A 50 7.91 4.54 25.25
N GLU A 51 8.32 5.04 24.09
CA GLU A 51 8.34 4.25 22.85
C GLU A 51 9.41 3.15 22.87
N LEU A 52 10.60 3.40 23.43
CA LEU A 52 11.64 2.37 23.61
C LEU A 52 11.22 1.29 24.61
N ASP A 53 10.48 1.65 25.64
CA ASP A 53 9.88 0.71 26.60
C ASP A 53 8.89 -0.22 25.87
N GLN A 54 8.07 0.33 24.97
CA GLN A 54 7.19 -0.47 24.09
C GLN A 54 7.95 -1.41 23.16
N MET A 55 9.17 -1.06 22.73
CA MET A 55 10.02 -1.95 21.95
C MET A 55 10.50 -3.17 22.75
N GLY A 56 10.25 -3.22 24.06
CA GLY A 56 10.81 -4.23 24.94
C GLY A 56 12.33 -4.07 25.08
N LEU A 57 12.86 -2.84 24.94
CA LEU A 57 14.27 -2.52 25.19
C LEU A 57 14.52 -2.06 26.63
N SER A 58 13.47 -1.92 27.43
CA SER A 58 13.52 -1.52 28.84
C SER A 58 14.49 -2.35 29.67
N TRP A 59 14.51 -3.67 29.44
CA TRP A 59 15.39 -4.61 30.17
C TRP A 59 16.88 -4.35 29.95
N ILE A 60 17.27 -3.73 28.83
CA ILE A 60 18.67 -3.37 28.57
C ILE A 60 19.10 -2.22 29.49
N LEU A 61 18.19 -1.28 29.77
CA LEU A 61 18.49 -0.11 30.60
C LEU A 61 18.38 -0.39 32.09
N THR A 62 17.48 -1.28 32.51
CA THR A 62 17.33 -1.62 33.93
C THR A 62 18.40 -2.57 34.44
N LEU A 63 19.23 -3.17 33.56
CA LEU A 63 20.29 -4.13 33.92
C LEU A 63 19.78 -5.31 34.77
N ASP A 64 18.46 -5.50 34.86
CA ASP A 64 17.83 -6.49 35.73
C ASP A 64 17.44 -7.72 34.90
N LEU A 65 18.43 -8.59 34.71
CA LEU A 65 18.33 -9.80 33.89
C LEU A 65 17.28 -10.81 34.41
N ALA A 66 16.83 -10.66 35.66
CA ALA A 66 15.92 -11.59 36.33
C ALA A 66 14.42 -11.24 36.15
N ALA A 67 14.09 -10.02 35.70
CA ALA A 67 12.72 -9.55 35.53
C ALA A 67 12.22 -9.62 34.07
N VAL A 68 12.80 -10.50 33.24
CA VAL A 68 12.33 -10.73 31.87
C VAL A 68 11.09 -11.62 31.93
N GLY A 69 9.95 -10.99 32.24
CA GLY A 69 8.65 -11.61 32.04
C GLY A 69 8.37 -11.90 30.55
N PRO A 70 7.37 -12.74 30.24
CA PRO A 70 6.99 -13.11 28.87
C PRO A 70 6.38 -11.97 28.03
N THR A 71 6.50 -10.73 28.47
CA THR A 71 6.06 -9.51 27.75
C THR A 71 7.11 -9.00 26.77
N ALA A 72 8.08 -9.84 26.36
CA ALA A 72 8.88 -9.60 25.18
C ALA A 72 7.95 -9.60 23.96
N TYR A 73 7.30 -8.47 23.72
CA TYR A 73 6.69 -8.13 22.45
C TYR A 73 7.75 -8.49 21.40
N SER A 74 7.41 -9.41 20.52
CA SER A 74 8.34 -9.90 19.49
C SER A 74 8.96 -8.68 18.80
N LEU A 75 10.24 -8.40 19.05
CA LEU A 75 10.99 -7.31 18.41
C LEU A 75 10.78 -7.33 16.89
N GLY A 76 10.63 -8.53 16.32
CA GLY A 76 10.28 -8.74 14.92
C GLY A 76 8.95 -8.10 14.49
N LYS A 77 7.90 -8.09 15.33
CA LYS A 77 6.65 -7.38 15.04
C LYS A 77 6.85 -5.86 15.04
N TYR A 78 7.63 -5.34 15.99
CA TYR A 78 7.90 -3.90 16.07
C TYR A 78 8.64 -3.41 14.82
N PHE A 79 9.73 -4.08 14.42
CA PHE A 79 10.51 -3.72 13.23
C PHE A 79 9.79 -3.99 11.90
N ARG A 80 8.70 -4.75 11.91
CA ARG A 80 7.90 -5.03 10.70
C ARG A 80 6.94 -3.89 10.36
N SER A 81 6.58 -3.04 11.32
CA SER A 81 5.66 -1.91 11.10
C SER A 81 6.42 -0.67 10.63
N PRO A 82 6.10 -0.08 9.46
CA PRO A 82 6.74 1.14 8.99
C PRO A 82 6.42 2.36 9.87
N PHE A 83 5.27 2.36 10.58
CA PHE A 83 4.84 3.49 11.42
C PHE A 83 5.76 3.70 12.61
N ASN A 84 6.26 2.61 13.17
CA ASN A 84 7.16 2.64 14.32
C ASN A 84 8.44 3.43 14.03
N TYR A 85 8.98 3.32 12.81
CA TYR A 85 10.15 4.09 12.40
C TYR A 85 9.82 5.58 12.22
N VAL A 86 8.63 5.90 11.70
CA VAL A 86 8.19 7.28 11.54
C VAL A 86 7.96 7.93 12.90
N ASN A 87 7.31 7.24 13.83
CA ASN A 87 7.10 7.70 15.20
C ASN A 87 8.44 7.91 15.90
N LEU A 88 9.35 6.94 15.81
CA LEU A 88 10.69 7.05 16.37
C LEU A 88 11.44 8.25 15.78
N ALA A 89 11.40 8.46 14.46
CA ALA A 89 12.03 9.60 13.81
C ALA A 89 11.38 10.93 14.23
N ALA A 90 10.05 10.98 14.33
CA ALA A 90 9.29 12.16 14.73
C ALA A 90 9.61 12.61 16.16
N TYR A 91 9.94 11.69 17.07
CA TYR A 91 10.36 12.03 18.44
C TYR A 91 11.86 12.28 18.55
N SER A 92 12.69 11.46 17.91
CA SER A 92 14.15 11.53 18.05
C SER A 92 14.78 12.70 17.31
N LEU A 93 14.33 13.04 16.10
CA LEU A 93 14.95 14.10 15.28
C LEU A 93 14.77 15.50 15.87
N PRO A 94 13.59 15.91 16.39
CA PRO A 94 13.47 17.20 17.06
C PRO A 94 14.33 17.29 18.32
N VAL A 95 14.45 16.21 19.10
CA VAL A 95 15.32 16.16 20.28
C VAL A 95 16.78 16.29 19.87
N ALA A 96 17.22 15.53 18.87
CA ALA A 96 18.57 15.62 18.33
C ALA A 96 18.87 17.03 17.78
N GLY A 97 17.92 17.63 17.07
CA GLY A 97 18.02 19.00 16.57
C GLY A 97 18.15 20.01 17.71
N CYS A 98 17.33 19.90 18.77
CA CYS A 98 17.44 20.78 19.94
C CYS A 98 18.78 20.59 20.66
N PHE A 99 19.27 19.35 20.78
CA PHE A 99 20.57 19.07 21.37
C PHE A 99 21.72 19.68 20.56
N MET A 100 21.70 19.51 19.23
CA MET A 100 22.68 20.14 18.33
C MET A 100 22.62 21.67 18.44
N PHE A 101 21.42 22.25 18.44
CA PHE A 101 21.21 23.69 18.58
C PHE A 101 21.68 24.27 19.92
N LEU A 102 21.60 23.51 21.02
CA LEU A 102 22.14 23.93 22.30
C LEU A 102 23.68 23.84 22.37
N ASN A 103 24.28 22.95 21.58
CA ASN A 103 25.73 22.76 21.52
C ASN A 103 26.41 23.70 20.50
N THR A 104 25.65 24.25 19.54
CA THR A 104 26.16 25.29 18.64
C THR A 104 26.42 26.57 19.42
N THR A 105 27.68 26.90 19.64
CA THR A 105 28.10 28.19 20.21
C THR A 105 28.17 29.23 19.10
N PRO A 106 27.44 30.36 19.19
CA PRO A 106 27.59 31.44 18.23
C PRO A 106 29.03 31.97 18.27
N GLY A 107 29.65 32.12 17.11
CA GLY A 107 30.98 32.75 16.99
C GLY A 107 32.19 31.80 16.96
N THR A 108 32.00 30.48 17.09
CA THR A 108 33.06 29.51 16.76
C THR A 108 33.10 29.26 15.25
N ILE A 109 33.37 30.31 14.46
CA ILE A 109 33.91 30.10 13.11
C ILE A 109 35.29 29.49 13.37
N GLN A 110 35.39 28.17 13.23
CA GLN A 110 36.68 27.50 13.19
C GLN A 110 37.35 28.00 11.90
N ALA A 111 38.12 29.08 12.05
CA ALA A 111 38.80 29.77 10.95
C ALA A 111 39.66 28.82 10.10
N ASP A 112 40.04 27.69 10.68
CA ASP A 112 40.96 26.71 10.09
C ASP A 112 40.29 25.70 9.15
N ILE A 113 38.95 25.55 9.17
CA ILE A 113 38.25 24.54 8.34
C ILE A 113 37.26 25.19 7.36
N GLY A 114 36.92 26.48 7.53
CA GLY A 114 35.97 27.17 6.64
C GLY A 114 34.58 26.54 6.61
N ILE A 115 34.28 25.62 7.53
CA ILE A 115 32.95 25.06 7.72
C ILE A 115 32.28 25.93 8.76
N ASP A 116 31.42 26.82 8.29
CA ASP A 116 30.51 27.56 9.15
C ASP A 116 29.65 26.55 9.93
N GLY A 117 29.97 26.35 11.22
CA GLY A 117 29.17 25.62 12.19
C GLY A 117 27.83 26.31 12.52
N GLY A 118 27.39 27.21 11.65
CA GLY A 118 26.17 27.99 11.75
C GLY A 118 24.92 27.21 11.28
N PRO A 119 23.97 27.87 10.60
CA PRO A 119 22.63 27.35 10.27
C PRO A 119 22.59 25.99 9.54
N SER A 120 23.72 25.54 8.99
CA SER A 120 23.88 24.25 8.35
C SER A 120 23.52 23.08 9.28
N GLN A 121 23.69 23.21 10.61
CA GLN A 121 23.36 22.17 11.59
C GLN A 121 21.87 22.07 11.94
N ILE A 122 21.01 22.92 11.36
CA ILE A 122 19.56 22.94 11.62
C ILE A 122 18.82 21.87 10.78
N TRP A 123 19.53 21.14 9.91
CA TRP A 123 18.92 20.11 9.06
C TRP A 123 18.10 19.06 9.82
N PRO A 124 18.49 18.55 11.02
CA PRO A 124 17.68 17.56 11.73
C PRO A 124 16.35 18.13 12.24
N MET A 125 16.28 19.42 12.55
CA MET A 125 15.02 20.08 12.89
C MET A 125 14.08 20.13 11.70
N GLY A 126 14.60 20.44 10.51
CA GLY A 126 13.81 20.45 9.27
C GLY A 126 13.19 19.08 8.99
N PHE A 127 13.99 18.01 9.09
CA PHE A 127 13.47 16.64 8.98
C PHE A 127 12.54 16.29 10.14
N GLY A 128 12.83 16.70 11.36
CA GLY A 128 11.97 16.46 12.51
C GLY A 128 10.57 17.03 12.32
N ILE A 129 10.45 18.24 11.77
CA ILE A 129 9.16 18.84 11.41
C ILE A 129 8.44 18.02 10.32
N LEU A 130 9.17 17.58 9.28
CA LEU A 130 8.61 16.72 8.23
C LEU A 130 8.07 15.41 8.81
N PHE A 131 8.84 14.72 9.64
CA PHE A 131 8.43 13.47 10.27
C PHE A 131 7.28 13.67 11.25
N LEU A 132 7.20 14.81 11.94
CA LEU A 132 6.05 15.17 12.77
C LEU A 132 4.78 15.32 11.92
N TYR A 133 4.85 15.97 10.76
CA TYR A 133 3.72 16.04 9.84
C TYR A 133 3.34 14.68 9.25
N LEU A 134 4.31 13.83 8.92
CA LEU A 134 4.05 12.45 8.49
C LEU A 134 3.38 11.64 9.60
N ASN A 135 3.85 11.78 10.84
CA ASN A 135 3.22 11.15 12.01
C ASN A 135 1.78 11.62 12.16
N MET A 136 1.53 12.93 12.08
CA MET A 136 0.18 13.50 12.11
C MET A 136 -0.71 12.91 10.99
N LEU A 137 -0.18 12.74 9.77
CA LEU A 137 -0.91 12.11 8.66
C LEU A 137 -1.25 10.64 8.94
N PHE A 138 -0.40 9.91 9.67
CA PHE A 138 -0.70 8.53 10.06
C PHE A 138 -1.71 8.42 11.20
N GLU A 139 -1.69 9.35 12.15
CA GLU A 139 -2.69 9.44 13.22
C GLU A 139 -4.10 9.74 12.69
N LEU A 140 -4.21 10.40 11.53
CA LEU A 140 -5.50 10.57 10.84
C LEU A 140 -6.18 9.24 10.46
N ARG A 141 -5.49 8.10 10.56
CA ARG A 141 -6.09 6.77 10.37
C ARG A 141 -7.18 6.45 11.39
N ILE A 142 -7.24 7.14 12.53
CA ILE A 142 -8.33 6.98 13.50
C ILE A 142 -9.67 7.47 12.90
N ILE A 143 -9.63 8.40 11.94
CA ILE A 143 -10.82 8.94 11.30
C ILE A 143 -11.19 8.05 10.09
N PRO A 144 -12.37 7.37 10.08
CA PRO A 144 -12.72 6.37 9.07
C PRO A 144 -12.51 6.79 7.61
N PRO A 145 -12.97 7.98 7.14
CA PRO A 145 -12.79 8.37 5.74
C PRO A 145 -11.31 8.57 5.36
N LEU A 146 -10.47 9.01 6.31
CA LEU A 146 -9.04 9.22 6.08
C LEU A 146 -8.25 7.91 6.21
N ALA A 147 -8.71 6.99 7.06
CA ALA A 147 -8.14 5.66 7.20
C ALA A 147 -8.10 4.91 5.87
N LYS A 148 -9.17 5.04 5.05
CA LYS A 148 -9.23 4.51 3.69
C LYS A 148 -8.10 4.99 2.81
N VAL A 149 -7.85 6.29 2.80
CA VAL A 149 -6.79 6.88 1.97
C VAL A 149 -5.41 6.39 2.43
N VAL A 150 -5.17 6.37 3.74
CA VAL A 150 -3.89 5.93 4.31
C VAL A 150 -3.61 4.45 4.02
N ASP A 151 -4.60 3.58 4.22
CA ASP A 151 -4.49 2.13 3.95
C ASP A 151 -4.18 1.82 2.48
N ILE A 152 -4.84 2.55 1.57
CA ILE A 152 -4.56 2.48 0.12
C ILE A 152 -3.11 2.88 -0.16
N ILE A 153 -2.63 3.99 0.40
CA ILE A 153 -1.24 4.47 0.20
C ILE A 153 -0.22 3.44 0.69
N ILE A 154 -0.45 2.84 1.86
CA ILE A 154 0.45 1.81 2.42
C ILE A 154 0.47 0.57 1.54
N THR A 155 -0.71 0.11 1.11
CA THR A 155 -0.85 -1.05 0.24
C THR A 155 -0.14 -0.84 -1.09
N ILE A 156 -0.32 0.33 -1.71
CA ILE A 156 0.37 0.73 -2.94
C ILE A 156 1.89 0.72 -2.71
N THR A 157 2.37 1.37 -1.64
CA THR A 157 3.80 1.48 -1.32
C THR A 157 4.46 0.10 -1.16
N GLN A 158 3.78 -0.84 -0.50
CA GLN A 158 4.29 -2.21 -0.31
C GLN A 158 4.40 -3.01 -1.61
N ARG A 159 3.50 -2.75 -2.57
CA ARG A 159 3.52 -3.42 -3.89
C ARG A 159 4.59 -2.88 -4.81
N ILE A 160 4.76 -1.55 -4.85
CA ILE A 160 5.68 -0.90 -5.79
C ILE A 160 7.14 -0.89 -5.34
N LYS A 161 7.47 -1.41 -4.15
CA LYS A 161 8.86 -1.42 -3.64
C LYS A 161 9.86 -2.12 -4.58
N TRP A 162 9.45 -3.23 -5.20
CA TRP A 162 10.29 -3.96 -6.14
C TRP A 162 10.48 -3.20 -7.45
N PHE A 163 9.44 -2.51 -7.90
CA PHE A 163 9.54 -1.60 -9.04
C PHE A 163 10.56 -0.47 -8.76
N PHE A 164 10.53 0.14 -7.57
CA PHE A 164 11.50 1.17 -7.20
C PHE A 164 12.95 0.65 -7.13
N LEU A 165 13.15 -0.61 -6.73
CA LEU A 165 14.48 -1.24 -6.76
C LEU A 165 15.00 -1.34 -8.20
N VAL A 166 14.18 -1.87 -9.12
CA VAL A 166 14.54 -1.95 -10.54
C VAL A 166 14.82 -0.55 -11.11
N PHE A 167 13.95 0.40 -10.80
CA PHE A 167 14.10 1.80 -11.18
C PHE A 167 15.41 2.43 -10.69
N ALA A 168 15.81 2.17 -9.44
CA ALA A 168 17.07 2.66 -8.89
C ALA A 168 18.29 2.10 -9.64
N VAL A 169 18.25 0.82 -10.03
CA VAL A 169 19.31 0.20 -10.85
C VAL A 169 19.40 0.87 -12.22
N PHE A 170 18.26 1.15 -12.87
CA PHE A 170 18.23 1.91 -14.12
C PHE A 170 18.84 3.31 -13.95
N LEU A 171 18.45 4.03 -12.90
CA LEU A 171 18.92 5.39 -12.64
C LEU A 171 20.44 5.45 -12.42
N VAL A 172 20.98 4.52 -11.61
CA VAL A 172 22.43 4.36 -11.41
C VAL A 172 23.15 4.04 -12.72
N SER A 173 22.59 3.13 -13.53
CA SER A 173 23.18 2.73 -14.81
C SER A 173 23.27 3.91 -15.79
N PHE A 174 22.21 4.68 -15.93
CA PHE A 174 22.20 5.87 -16.79
C PHE A 174 23.08 6.99 -16.24
N THR A 175 23.14 7.17 -14.92
CA THR A 175 24.07 8.13 -14.30
C THR A 175 25.52 7.80 -14.66
N HIS A 176 25.89 6.52 -14.58
CA HIS A 176 27.23 6.08 -14.95
C HIS A 176 27.51 6.30 -16.44
N ALA A 177 26.53 6.03 -17.31
CA ALA A 177 26.65 6.27 -18.74
C ALA A 177 26.77 7.77 -19.08
N PHE A 178 25.97 8.64 -18.43
CA PHE A 178 26.05 10.10 -18.59
C PHE A 178 27.40 10.64 -18.14
N LEU A 179 27.89 10.20 -16.98
CA LEU A 179 29.23 10.57 -16.50
C LEU A 179 30.30 10.20 -17.53
N TYR A 180 30.26 8.98 -18.05
CA TYR A 180 31.22 8.52 -19.04
C TYR A 180 31.15 9.35 -20.33
N VAL A 181 29.98 9.51 -20.92
CA VAL A 181 29.81 10.20 -22.21
C VAL A 181 30.12 11.69 -22.12
N LEU A 182 29.76 12.35 -21.02
CA LEU A 182 29.95 13.80 -20.86
C LEU A 182 31.37 14.17 -20.42
N HIS A 183 32.06 13.32 -19.66
CA HIS A 183 33.41 13.62 -19.18
C HIS A 183 34.53 13.13 -20.10
N THR A 184 34.31 12.09 -20.91
CA THR A 184 35.33 11.60 -21.86
C THR A 184 35.65 12.60 -22.97
N ARG A 185 34.79 13.60 -23.23
CA ARG A 185 35.05 14.67 -24.21
C ARG A 185 36.16 15.65 -23.82
N ARG A 186 36.60 15.64 -22.56
CA ARG A 186 37.65 16.57 -22.08
C ARG A 186 39.07 16.20 -22.53
N TYR A 187 39.26 15.10 -23.27
CA TYR A 187 40.59 14.68 -23.73
C TYR A 187 40.89 15.16 -25.17
N ARG A 188 40.85 16.47 -25.40
CA ARG A 188 41.56 17.07 -26.53
C ARG A 188 42.74 17.84 -25.95
N PRO A 189 44.00 17.42 -26.17
CA PRO A 189 45.14 18.20 -25.71
C PRO A 189 45.08 19.55 -26.43
N CYS A 190 44.84 20.62 -25.68
CA CYS A 190 44.94 21.97 -26.19
C CYS A 190 46.40 22.24 -26.57
N GLU A 191 46.69 22.31 -27.87
CA GLU A 191 47.99 22.73 -28.37
C GLU A 191 47.94 24.25 -28.62
N GLY A 192 48.16 25.04 -27.55
CA GLY A 192 48.26 26.50 -27.62
C GLY A 192 47.65 27.26 -26.42
N ASP A 193 48.20 28.45 -26.14
CA ASP A 193 47.87 29.35 -25.01
C ASP A 193 46.47 29.99 -25.06
N SER A 194 45.61 29.63 -26.02
CA SER A 194 44.30 30.26 -26.21
C SER A 194 43.10 29.46 -25.73
N CYS A 195 43.30 28.33 -25.02
CA CYS A 195 42.19 27.60 -24.39
C CYS A 195 41.71 28.37 -23.16
N LYS A 196 40.81 29.34 -23.39
CA LYS A 196 39.94 29.83 -22.31
C LYS A 196 39.09 28.65 -21.86
N GLU A 197 39.18 28.33 -20.57
CA GLU A 197 38.46 27.27 -19.86
C GLU A 197 36.92 27.31 -20.02
N THR A 198 36.41 28.34 -20.71
CA THR A 198 35.01 28.63 -20.97
C THR A 198 34.39 27.90 -22.16
N ASP A 199 35.15 27.16 -22.98
CA ASP A 199 34.59 26.55 -24.21
C ASP A 199 33.82 25.24 -23.99
N TYR A 200 33.87 24.65 -22.78
CA TYR A 200 33.03 23.51 -22.43
C TYR A 200 32.54 23.56 -20.98
N PRO A 201 31.58 24.44 -20.65
CA PRO A 201 30.85 24.35 -19.39
C PRO A 201 29.85 23.20 -19.54
N SER A 202 30.33 21.97 -19.34
CA SER A 202 29.42 20.89 -18.98
C SER A 202 28.92 21.22 -17.58
N SER A 203 27.74 21.82 -17.48
CA SER A 203 27.05 22.10 -16.21
C SER A 203 26.69 20.80 -15.46
N TYR A 204 26.93 19.65 -16.08
CA TYR A 204 26.74 18.35 -15.48
C TYR A 204 27.81 18.07 -14.40
N PRO A 205 27.40 17.65 -13.20
CA PRO A 205 28.33 17.43 -12.08
C PRO A 205 29.36 16.32 -12.35
N THR A 206 30.56 16.50 -11.79
CA THR A 206 31.64 15.49 -11.81
C THR A 206 31.46 14.44 -10.72
N ASN A 207 30.90 14.84 -9.58
CA ASN A 207 30.66 13.95 -8.45
C ASN A 207 29.52 12.98 -8.76
N PHE A 208 29.72 11.68 -8.51
CA PHE A 208 28.72 10.66 -8.83
C PHE A 208 27.36 10.91 -8.17
N LEU A 209 27.34 11.36 -6.91
CA LEU A 209 26.10 11.62 -6.19
C LEU A 209 25.35 12.83 -6.75
N GLU A 210 26.06 13.91 -7.09
CA GLU A 210 25.45 15.08 -7.74
C GLU A 210 24.95 14.74 -9.15
N ALA A 211 25.70 13.92 -9.90
CA ALA A 211 25.30 13.40 -11.19
C ALA A 211 24.07 12.48 -11.09
N LEU A 212 23.97 11.67 -10.02
CA LEU A 212 22.81 10.84 -9.72
C LEU A 212 21.58 11.73 -9.46
N MET A 213 21.75 12.79 -8.66
CA MET A 213 20.68 13.75 -8.39
C MET A 213 20.26 14.51 -9.66
N ALA A 214 21.22 14.92 -10.49
CA ALA A 214 20.94 15.55 -11.78
C ALA A 214 20.16 14.60 -12.71
N THR A 215 20.59 13.33 -12.81
CA THR A 215 19.89 12.29 -13.59
C THR A 215 18.49 12.02 -13.05
N TYR A 216 18.31 12.05 -11.72
CA TYR A 216 16.99 11.96 -11.10
C TYR A 216 16.10 13.15 -11.48
N PHE A 217 16.63 14.38 -11.49
CA PHE A 217 15.88 15.56 -11.91
C PHE A 217 15.56 15.58 -13.41
N PHE A 218 16.25 14.81 -14.25
CA PHE A 218 15.85 14.65 -15.66
C PHE A 218 14.48 13.98 -15.78
N LEU A 219 14.10 13.13 -14.82
CA LEU A 219 12.79 12.49 -14.79
C LEU A 219 11.66 13.49 -14.56
N SER A 220 11.93 14.60 -13.86
CA SER A 220 10.96 15.68 -13.64
C SER A 220 10.98 16.74 -14.75
N GLY A 221 11.76 16.52 -15.81
CA GLY A 221 11.84 17.44 -16.94
C GLY A 221 12.84 18.59 -16.78
N ARG A 222 13.69 18.57 -15.73
CA ARG A 222 14.69 19.61 -15.51
C ARG A 222 16.00 19.26 -16.21
N TYR A 223 16.25 19.86 -17.37
CA TYR A 223 17.44 19.56 -18.19
C TYR A 223 18.55 20.61 -18.13
N ASP A 224 18.43 21.60 -17.25
CA ASP A 224 19.42 22.68 -17.03
C ASP A 224 20.89 22.16 -17.01
N PRO A 225 21.21 21.03 -16.34
CA PRO A 225 22.59 20.53 -16.29
C PRO A 225 23.14 20.02 -17.64
N VAL A 226 22.28 19.71 -18.61
CA VAL A 226 22.66 19.08 -19.89
C VAL A 226 22.23 19.88 -21.12
N GLU A 227 21.54 21.00 -20.96
CA GLU A 227 21.04 21.83 -22.07
C GLU A 227 22.15 22.18 -23.07
N SER A 228 23.29 22.69 -22.59
CA SER A 228 24.47 22.98 -23.42
C SER A 228 25.02 21.75 -24.16
N SER A 229 24.88 20.58 -23.56
CA SER A 229 25.33 19.29 -24.11
C SER A 229 24.33 18.71 -25.11
N ILE A 230 23.07 19.11 -25.10
CA ILE A 230 22.06 18.72 -26.09
C ILE A 230 22.29 19.50 -27.39
N GLU A 231 22.46 20.81 -27.28
CA GLU A 231 22.67 21.71 -28.43
C GLU A 231 23.99 21.39 -29.14
N ASN A 232 25.09 21.38 -28.38
CA ASN A 232 26.44 21.20 -28.90
C ASN A 232 26.93 19.73 -28.78
N GLY A 233 26.00 18.81 -28.54
CA GLY A 233 26.25 17.39 -28.32
C GLY A 233 26.74 16.62 -29.54
N SER A 234 27.55 15.59 -29.28
CA SER A 234 27.74 14.44 -30.14
C SER A 234 26.42 13.70 -30.31
N VAL A 235 26.25 13.10 -31.48
CA VAL A 235 25.07 12.29 -31.81
C VAL A 235 24.84 11.19 -30.76
N THR A 236 25.91 10.58 -30.25
CA THR A 236 25.87 9.55 -29.19
C THR A 236 25.13 10.02 -27.95
N PHE A 237 25.39 11.24 -27.47
CA PHE A 237 24.71 11.78 -26.29
C PHE A 237 23.21 12.00 -26.56
N ARG A 238 22.87 12.54 -27.73
CA ARG A 238 21.46 12.73 -28.13
C ARG A 238 20.70 11.40 -28.21
N VAL A 239 21.31 10.37 -28.80
CA VAL A 239 20.71 9.02 -28.86
C VAL A 239 20.52 8.46 -27.45
N MET A 240 21.52 8.61 -26.57
CA MET A 240 21.42 8.16 -25.18
C MET A 240 20.29 8.86 -24.40
N MET A 241 20.10 10.15 -24.62
CA MET A 241 18.97 10.91 -24.04
C MET A 241 17.62 10.39 -24.56
N VAL A 242 17.48 10.14 -25.86
CA VAL A 242 16.24 9.55 -26.43
C VAL A 242 15.94 8.19 -25.82
N VAL A 243 16.96 7.34 -25.69
CA VAL A 243 16.82 6.02 -25.05
C VAL A 243 16.43 6.16 -23.57
N PHE A 244 17.07 7.07 -22.84
CA PHE A 244 16.74 7.38 -21.45
C PHE A 244 15.27 7.78 -21.30
N PHE A 245 14.76 8.71 -22.11
CA PHE A 245 13.35 9.13 -22.07
C PHE A 245 12.39 8.00 -22.39
N PHE A 246 12.71 7.19 -23.39
CA PHE A 246 11.87 6.06 -23.77
C PHE A 246 11.73 5.07 -22.60
N PHE A 247 12.83 4.68 -21.97
CA PHE A 247 12.74 3.74 -20.84
C PHE A 247 12.11 4.37 -19.60
N THR A 248 12.46 5.60 -19.25
CA THR A 248 12.02 6.20 -17.98
C THR A 248 10.60 6.76 -18.05
N VAL A 249 10.32 7.63 -19.01
CA VAL A 249 9.03 8.33 -19.11
C VAL A 249 7.99 7.45 -19.80
N ILE A 250 8.35 6.75 -20.87
CA ILE A 250 7.36 5.97 -21.65
C ILE A 250 7.14 4.60 -21.02
N ILE A 251 8.18 3.87 -20.63
CA ILE A 251 8.00 2.51 -20.08
C ILE A 251 7.76 2.56 -18.58
N LEU A 252 8.73 3.05 -17.80
CA LEU A 252 8.72 2.91 -16.34
C LEU A 252 7.57 3.69 -15.70
N LEU A 253 7.30 4.93 -16.11
CA LEU A 253 6.18 5.70 -15.55
C LEU A 253 4.81 5.08 -15.86
N ASN A 254 4.60 4.58 -17.08
CA ASN A 254 3.34 3.91 -17.45
C ASN A 254 3.14 2.60 -16.69
N VAL A 255 4.21 1.82 -16.48
CA VAL A 255 4.15 0.62 -15.65
C VAL A 255 3.84 0.97 -14.19
N LEU A 256 4.43 2.04 -13.65
CA LEU A 256 4.12 2.50 -12.29
C LEU A 256 2.64 2.85 -12.14
N ILE A 257 2.07 3.59 -13.10
CA ILE A 257 0.63 3.94 -13.10
C ILE A 257 -0.23 2.67 -13.13
N ALA A 258 0.11 1.70 -13.98
CA ALA A 258 -0.62 0.43 -14.04
C ALA A 258 -0.58 -0.33 -12.71
N LEU A 259 0.59 -0.41 -12.05
CA LEU A 259 0.73 -1.06 -10.75
C LEU A 259 -0.02 -0.34 -9.63
N VAL A 260 -0.04 1.00 -9.66
CA VAL A 260 -0.81 1.81 -8.70
C VAL A 260 -2.32 1.58 -8.88
N ASN A 261 -2.81 1.53 -10.12
CA ASN A 261 -4.22 1.27 -10.40
C ASN A 261 -4.66 -0.14 -9.97
N ASP A 262 -3.84 -1.15 -10.24
CA ASP A 262 -4.09 -2.53 -9.78
C ASP A 262 -4.15 -2.61 -8.25
N ALA A 263 -3.16 -2.00 -7.57
CA ALA A 263 -3.13 -1.93 -6.10
C ALA A 263 -4.33 -1.17 -5.50
N PHE A 264 -4.78 -0.10 -6.17
CA PHE A 264 -5.96 0.67 -5.76
C PHE A 264 -7.25 -0.17 -5.86
N ASN A 265 -7.44 -0.88 -6.97
CA ASN A 265 -8.63 -1.71 -7.17
C ASN A 265 -8.72 -2.85 -6.14
N GLU A 266 -7.59 -3.49 -5.81
CA GLU A 266 -7.59 -4.56 -4.83
C GLU A 266 -7.82 -4.07 -3.39
N SER A 267 -7.27 -2.90 -3.04
CA SER A 267 -7.44 -2.33 -1.70
C SER A 267 -8.88 -1.88 -1.42
N GLY A 268 -9.64 -1.49 -2.45
CA GLY A 268 -11.04 -1.13 -2.32
C GLY A 268 -11.92 -2.22 -1.69
N VAL A 269 -11.66 -3.50 -1.99
CA VAL A 269 -12.47 -4.64 -1.52
C VAL A 269 -12.11 -5.04 -0.07
N LYS A 270 -10.83 -4.91 0.30
CA LYS A 270 -10.30 -5.38 1.61
C LYS A 270 -10.30 -4.32 2.70
N HIS A 271 -10.60 -3.07 2.37
CA HIS A 271 -10.36 -1.94 3.27
C HIS A 271 -11.16 -2.01 4.59
N THR A 272 -12.44 -2.38 4.54
CA THR A 272 -13.31 -2.38 5.73
C THR A 272 -12.80 -3.35 6.81
N SER A 273 -12.42 -4.57 6.41
CA SER A 273 -11.87 -5.58 7.32
C SER A 273 -10.53 -5.15 7.90
N SER A 274 -9.62 -4.63 7.08
CA SER A 274 -8.32 -4.11 7.53
C SER A 274 -8.46 -2.96 8.53
N TYR A 275 -9.41 -2.05 8.30
CA TYR A 275 -9.68 -0.93 9.20
C TYR A 275 -10.16 -1.39 10.58
N TRP A 276 -11.18 -2.25 10.63
CA TRP A 276 -11.71 -2.74 11.92
C TRP A 276 -10.67 -3.57 12.68
N LYS A 277 -9.86 -4.34 11.96
CA LYS A 277 -8.73 -5.05 12.56
C LYS A 277 -7.72 -4.09 13.19
N PHE A 278 -7.36 -3.02 12.47
CA PHE A 278 -6.46 -1.99 13.00
C PHE A 278 -7.04 -1.34 14.27
N ILE A 279 -8.31 -0.94 14.26
CA ILE A 279 -8.95 -0.35 15.45
C ILE A 279 -8.99 -1.35 16.61
N ALA A 280 -9.32 -2.62 16.35
CA ALA A 280 -9.33 -3.65 17.38
C ALA A 280 -7.94 -3.87 17.98
N ASP A 281 -6.90 -3.92 17.15
CA ASP A 281 -5.50 -4.04 17.60
C ASP A 281 -5.08 -2.83 18.46
N GLU A 282 -5.42 -1.61 18.05
CA GLU A 282 -5.11 -0.38 18.81
C GLU A 282 -5.88 -0.31 20.15
N VAL A 283 -7.17 -0.64 20.14
CA VAL A 283 -7.98 -0.70 21.36
C VAL A 283 -7.40 -1.73 22.33
N ALA A 284 -7.00 -2.91 21.85
CA ALA A 284 -6.38 -3.94 22.68
C ALA A 284 -5.06 -3.45 23.33
N VAL A 285 -4.24 -2.69 22.59
CA VAL A 285 -3.00 -2.09 23.14
C VAL A 285 -3.31 -1.07 24.24
N VAL A 286 -4.33 -0.23 24.03
CA VAL A 286 -4.76 0.76 25.04
C VAL A 286 -5.32 0.07 26.28
N GLU A 287 -6.16 -0.96 26.12
CA GLU A 287 -6.74 -1.74 27.21
C GLU A 287 -5.64 -2.42 28.05
N MET A 288 -4.67 -3.07 27.39
CA MET A 288 -3.52 -3.67 28.08
C MET A 288 -2.73 -2.64 28.89
N ARG A 289 -2.61 -1.40 28.42
CA ARG A 289 -1.82 -0.35 29.08
C ARG A 289 -2.53 0.29 30.26
N ILE A 290 -3.82 0.59 30.15
CA ILE A 290 -4.57 1.22 31.24
C ILE A 290 -4.78 0.22 32.40
N GLY A 291 -4.61 -1.08 32.13
CA GLY A 291 -4.80 -2.12 33.14
C GLY A 291 -6.24 -2.19 33.61
N VAL A 292 -7.18 -1.67 32.80
CA VAL A 292 -8.60 -1.87 33.05
C VAL A 292 -8.86 -3.34 32.76
N ASP A 293 -9.12 -4.11 33.81
CA ASP A 293 -9.74 -5.42 33.70
C ASP A 293 -11.19 -5.20 33.26
N ILE A 294 -11.36 -4.84 31.98
CA ILE A 294 -12.66 -4.78 31.35
C ILE A 294 -13.13 -6.22 31.37
N SER A 295 -14.07 -6.48 32.28
CA SER A 295 -14.72 -7.77 32.49
C SER A 295 -14.93 -8.42 31.13
N ARG A 296 -14.33 -9.60 30.92
CA ARG A 296 -14.27 -10.35 29.65
C ARG A 296 -15.36 -9.91 28.67
N PRO A 297 -15.00 -9.49 27.43
CA PRO A 297 -15.98 -9.00 26.48
C PRO A 297 -17.12 -10.02 26.38
N ARG A 298 -18.35 -9.58 26.68
CA ARG A 298 -19.54 -10.46 26.62
C ARG A 298 -19.74 -11.07 25.23
N TYR A 299 -19.15 -10.44 24.20
CA TYR A 299 -19.21 -10.86 22.81
C TYR A 299 -17.84 -10.66 22.17
N ILE A 300 -17.29 -11.71 21.58
CA ILE A 300 -16.15 -11.63 20.66
C ILE A 300 -16.76 -11.73 19.26
N TYR A 301 -16.77 -10.63 18.53
CA TYR A 301 -17.24 -10.62 17.15
C TYR A 301 -16.07 -11.04 16.25
N TYR A 302 -16.11 -12.27 15.74
CA TYR A 302 -15.21 -12.68 14.67
C TYR A 302 -15.70 -12.05 13.37
N CYS A 303 -15.00 -11.03 12.89
CA CYS A 303 -15.20 -10.52 11.53
C CYS A 303 -14.41 -11.42 10.57
N GLU A 304 -14.91 -12.62 10.31
CA GLU A 304 -14.37 -13.48 9.27
C GLU A 304 -15.40 -13.65 8.15
N TYR A 305 -14.93 -13.92 6.92
CA TYR A 305 -15.83 -14.17 5.80
C TYR A 305 -16.79 -15.31 6.16
N ASP A 306 -18.07 -15.19 5.79
CA ASP A 306 -19.12 -16.15 6.16
C ASP A 306 -18.68 -17.61 5.94
N HIS A 307 -17.92 -17.90 4.88
CA HIS A 307 -17.40 -19.25 4.59
C HIS A 307 -16.44 -19.82 5.64
N ASN A 308 -15.63 -18.97 6.28
CA ASN A 308 -14.70 -19.36 7.34
C ASN A 308 -15.41 -19.49 8.68
N VAL A 309 -16.42 -18.66 8.92
CA VAL A 309 -17.31 -18.76 10.09
C VAL A 309 -18.06 -20.09 10.03
N GLU A 310 -18.64 -20.42 8.88
CA GLU A 310 -19.35 -21.69 8.65
C GLU A 310 -18.42 -22.89 8.88
N LYS A 311 -17.21 -22.87 8.31
CA LYS A 311 -16.20 -23.93 8.54
C LYS A 311 -15.76 -24.02 10.00
N PHE A 312 -15.62 -22.89 10.70
CA PHE A 312 -15.28 -22.87 12.12
C PHE A 312 -16.42 -23.42 12.99
N GLU A 313 -17.67 -23.03 12.70
CA GLU A 313 -18.88 -23.51 13.37
C GLU A 313 -19.08 -25.02 13.15
N GLU A 314 -18.83 -25.51 11.93
CA GLU A 314 -18.80 -26.94 11.60
C GLU A 314 -17.71 -27.68 12.37
N THR A 315 -16.50 -27.10 12.47
CA THR A 315 -15.34 -27.75 13.12
C THR A 315 -15.46 -27.75 14.64
N HIS A 316 -16.00 -26.69 15.24
CA HIS A 316 -16.01 -26.52 16.71
C HIS A 316 -17.32 -26.94 17.35
N SER A 317 -18.30 -27.45 16.60
CA SER A 317 -19.58 -27.93 17.13
C SER A 317 -20.19 -26.95 18.14
N VAL A 318 -20.20 -25.64 17.79
CA VAL A 318 -20.88 -24.62 18.59
C VAL A 318 -22.39 -24.76 18.37
N SER A 319 -22.91 -25.93 18.73
CA SER A 319 -24.31 -26.23 18.59
C SER A 319 -25.05 -25.53 19.72
N ARG A 320 -25.83 -24.51 19.36
CA ARG A 320 -27.10 -24.07 19.98
C ARG A 320 -27.15 -22.86 20.92
N ILE A 321 -26.06 -22.17 21.25
CA ILE A 321 -26.18 -21.01 22.18
C ILE A 321 -26.60 -19.69 21.47
N SER A 322 -26.34 -19.49 20.18
CA SER A 322 -26.48 -18.15 19.56
C SER A 322 -27.73 -17.90 18.70
N LYS A 323 -28.68 -18.83 18.58
CA LYS A 323 -29.90 -18.61 17.76
C LYS A 323 -30.84 -17.49 18.26
N HIS A 324 -30.49 -16.78 19.32
CA HIS A 324 -31.33 -15.71 19.89
C HIS A 324 -30.74 -14.29 19.78
N SER A 325 -29.59 -14.09 19.13
CA SER A 325 -29.07 -12.75 18.82
C SER A 325 -29.13 -12.48 17.31
N GLU A 326 -30.35 -12.54 16.77
CA GLU A 326 -30.64 -12.10 15.40
C GLU A 326 -30.49 -10.57 15.29
N ASN A 327 -29.50 -10.16 14.50
CA ASN A 327 -29.67 -9.22 13.39
C ASN A 327 -30.39 -7.89 13.67
N ARG A 328 -29.86 -7.05 14.57
CA ARG A 328 -30.38 -5.66 14.72
C ARG A 328 -29.50 -4.54 14.13
N PHE A 329 -28.26 -4.80 13.72
CA PHE A 329 -27.34 -3.67 13.39
C PHE A 329 -26.68 -3.70 12.01
N VAL A 330 -26.88 -4.73 11.17
CA VAL A 330 -26.24 -4.82 9.84
C VAL A 330 -27.13 -4.28 8.70
N ALA A 331 -28.37 -3.86 8.98
CA ALA A 331 -29.32 -3.50 7.94
C ALA A 331 -29.18 -2.07 7.35
N GLU A 332 -28.31 -1.19 7.88
CA GLU A 332 -28.42 0.24 7.56
C GLU A 332 -27.26 0.85 6.75
N SER A 333 -26.18 0.12 6.44
CA SER A 333 -25.05 0.67 5.66
C SER A 333 -24.87 0.15 4.23
N SER A 334 -25.76 -0.72 3.73
CA SER A 334 -25.63 -1.32 2.37
C SER A 334 -26.65 -0.81 1.36
N ARG A 335 -27.06 0.47 1.45
CA ARG A 335 -27.75 1.17 0.36
C ARG A 335 -26.74 1.97 -0.44
N GLU A 336 -26.16 1.33 -1.47
CA GLU A 336 -25.60 1.90 -2.71
C GLU A 336 -24.44 1.04 -3.23
N SER A 337 -24.78 -0.14 -3.75
CA SER A 337 -24.00 -0.83 -4.77
C SER A 337 -24.87 -2.00 -5.24
N HIS A 338 -25.36 -1.91 -6.47
CA HIS A 338 -25.99 -3.02 -7.17
C HIS A 338 -24.96 -4.12 -7.41
N THR A 339 -24.73 -4.92 -6.39
CA THR A 339 -24.14 -6.25 -6.48
C THR A 339 -25.17 -7.19 -5.90
N GLU A 340 -25.62 -8.11 -6.74
CA GLU A 340 -26.50 -9.23 -6.40
C GLU A 340 -26.24 -9.72 -4.98
N THR A 341 -27.30 -9.70 -4.17
CA THR A 341 -27.21 -10.02 -2.74
C THR A 341 -26.56 -11.39 -2.56
N PRO A 342 -25.70 -11.61 -1.57
CA PRO A 342 -25.08 -12.93 -1.32
C PRO A 342 -26.12 -14.05 -1.15
N SER A 343 -27.37 -13.72 -0.79
CA SER A 343 -28.51 -14.63 -0.82
C SER A 343 -28.86 -15.16 -2.21
N THR A 344 -28.72 -14.34 -3.27
CA THR A 344 -28.94 -14.76 -4.66
C THR A 344 -27.81 -15.63 -5.18
N LEU A 345 -26.56 -15.35 -4.82
CA LEU A 345 -25.42 -16.20 -5.17
C LEU A 345 -25.53 -17.59 -4.51
N TYR A 346 -25.96 -17.64 -3.25
CA TYR A 346 -26.23 -18.91 -2.55
C TYR A 346 -27.38 -19.68 -3.19
N ALA A 347 -28.49 -19.00 -3.51
CA ALA A 347 -29.61 -19.61 -4.21
C ALA A 347 -29.19 -20.16 -5.60
N ILE A 348 -28.32 -19.44 -6.31
CA ILE A 348 -27.75 -19.87 -7.60
C ILE A 348 -26.84 -21.10 -7.43
N HIS A 349 -25.97 -21.12 -6.42
CA HIS A 349 -25.11 -22.28 -6.13
C HIS A 349 -25.90 -23.51 -5.72
N GLN A 350 -26.93 -23.33 -4.89
CA GLN A 350 -27.81 -24.40 -4.46
C GLN A 350 -28.60 -24.96 -5.64
N HIS A 351 -29.14 -24.08 -6.49
CA HIS A 351 -29.85 -24.47 -7.70
C HIS A 351 -28.92 -25.16 -8.73
N MET A 352 -27.66 -24.74 -8.86
CA MET A 352 -26.68 -25.44 -9.70
C MET A 352 -26.34 -26.84 -9.17
N ALA A 353 -26.22 -27.01 -7.85
CA ALA A 353 -25.96 -28.30 -7.23
C ALA A 353 -27.15 -29.26 -7.42
N GLU A 354 -28.38 -28.75 -7.32
CA GLU A 354 -29.60 -29.50 -7.57
C GLU A 354 -29.72 -29.91 -9.04
N MET A 355 -29.46 -28.99 -9.97
CA MET A 355 -29.45 -29.28 -11.42
C MET A 355 -28.38 -30.33 -11.80
N GLN A 356 -27.21 -30.30 -11.16
CA GLN A 356 -26.18 -31.34 -11.37
C GLN A 356 -26.58 -32.72 -10.82
N ARG A 357 -27.46 -32.76 -9.83
CA ARG A 357 -27.99 -34.01 -9.29
C ARG A 357 -29.03 -34.60 -10.22
N GLU A 358 -29.99 -33.80 -10.66
CA GLU A 358 -31.00 -34.21 -11.65
C GLU A 358 -30.34 -34.73 -12.95
N ASN A 359 -29.29 -34.04 -13.42
CA ASN A 359 -28.58 -34.45 -14.64
C ASN A 359 -27.81 -35.78 -14.45
N ARG A 360 -27.39 -36.12 -13.23
CA ARG A 360 -26.81 -37.44 -12.93
C ARG A 360 -27.88 -38.54 -12.90
N GLU A 361 -29.03 -38.25 -12.32
CA GLU A 361 -30.17 -39.18 -12.25
C GLU A 361 -30.67 -39.51 -13.67
N LEU A 362 -30.86 -38.50 -14.52
CA LEU A 362 -31.24 -38.68 -15.93
C LEU A 362 -30.22 -39.49 -16.73
N LYS A 363 -28.92 -39.25 -16.52
CA LYS A 363 -27.87 -40.04 -17.17
C LYS A 363 -27.91 -41.51 -16.74
N GLN A 364 -28.27 -41.78 -15.50
CA GLN A 364 -28.40 -43.14 -14.98
C GLN A 364 -29.64 -43.84 -15.57
N GLU A 365 -30.79 -43.16 -15.62
CA GLU A 365 -32.00 -43.68 -16.28
C GLU A 365 -31.77 -44.00 -17.76
N LEU A 366 -31.03 -43.13 -18.46
CA LEU A 366 -30.67 -43.35 -19.86
C LEU A 366 -29.77 -44.59 -20.04
N ALA A 367 -28.85 -44.82 -19.10
CA ALA A 367 -27.97 -45.99 -19.11
C ALA A 367 -28.76 -47.29 -18.87
N ASP A 368 -29.70 -47.28 -17.95
CA ASP A 368 -30.57 -48.42 -17.63
C ASP A 368 -31.49 -48.76 -18.82
N LEU A 369 -32.10 -47.75 -19.46
CA LEU A 369 -32.90 -47.94 -20.68
C LEU A 369 -32.09 -48.55 -21.82
N LYS A 370 -30.81 -48.21 -21.94
CA LYS A 370 -29.93 -48.75 -22.98
C LYS A 370 -29.58 -50.23 -22.74
N GLY A 371 -29.61 -50.69 -21.49
CA GLY A 371 -29.39 -52.09 -21.12
C GLY A 371 -30.54 -53.03 -21.55
N ASP A 372 -31.77 -52.52 -21.58
CA ASP A 372 -32.98 -53.32 -21.83
C ASP A 372 -33.42 -53.38 -23.30
N VAL A 373 -32.80 -52.60 -24.19
CA VAL A 373 -33.11 -52.63 -25.63
C VAL A 373 -32.36 -53.79 -26.29
N LYS A 374 -32.99 -54.97 -26.32
CA LYS A 374 -32.56 -56.10 -27.15
C LYS A 374 -32.69 -55.70 -28.63
N PRO A 375 -31.66 -55.92 -29.47
CA PRO A 375 -31.68 -55.47 -30.87
C PRO A 375 -32.71 -56.28 -31.66
N SER A 376 -33.91 -55.71 -31.82
CA SER A 376 -34.95 -56.20 -32.73
C SER A 376 -35.19 -55.11 -33.76
N CYS A 377 -34.84 -55.39 -35.03
CA CYS A 377 -35.04 -54.75 -36.35
C CYS A 377 -35.78 -53.38 -36.51
N ARG A 378 -35.86 -52.54 -35.50
CA ARG A 378 -36.48 -51.20 -35.49
C ARG A 378 -35.53 -50.16 -34.88
N HIS A 379 -34.22 -50.43 -34.96
CA HIS A 379 -33.16 -49.70 -34.28
C HIS A 379 -32.88 -48.31 -34.89
N ASP A 380 -33.06 -48.16 -36.20
CA ASP A 380 -32.65 -46.94 -36.93
C ASP A 380 -33.49 -45.69 -36.63
N ARG A 381 -34.69 -45.86 -36.05
CA ARG A 381 -35.54 -44.73 -35.62
C ARG A 381 -35.18 -44.28 -34.21
N LEU A 382 -34.97 -45.23 -33.31
CA LEU A 382 -34.63 -44.95 -31.91
C LEU A 382 -33.20 -44.39 -31.79
N GLU A 383 -32.24 -44.87 -32.58
CA GLU A 383 -30.88 -44.32 -32.58
C GLU A 383 -30.82 -42.88 -33.12
N ARG A 384 -31.71 -42.52 -34.08
CA ARG A 384 -31.84 -41.13 -34.54
C ARG A 384 -32.41 -40.21 -33.45
N GLU A 385 -33.46 -40.65 -32.76
CA GLU A 385 -34.05 -39.88 -31.66
C GLU A 385 -33.05 -39.73 -30.49
N ILE A 386 -32.27 -40.77 -30.18
CA ILE A 386 -31.21 -40.70 -29.14
C ILE A 386 -30.06 -39.77 -29.57
N ALA A 387 -29.70 -39.71 -30.85
CA ALA A 387 -28.66 -38.82 -31.35
C ALA A 387 -29.09 -37.34 -31.28
N GLU A 388 -30.34 -37.04 -31.62
CA GLU A 388 -30.92 -35.68 -31.52
C GLU A 388 -30.96 -35.19 -30.06
N LEU A 389 -31.35 -36.08 -29.13
CA LEU A 389 -31.34 -35.79 -27.70
C LEU A 389 -29.93 -35.50 -27.16
N ARG A 390 -28.91 -36.14 -27.73
CA ARG A 390 -27.51 -35.95 -27.31
C ARG A 390 -26.96 -34.58 -27.73
N GLU A 391 -27.36 -34.10 -28.91
CA GLU A 391 -26.96 -32.79 -29.42
C GLU A 391 -27.57 -31.63 -28.61
N LEU A 392 -28.82 -31.79 -28.16
CA LEU A 392 -29.49 -30.82 -27.29
C LEU A 392 -28.84 -30.71 -25.90
N VAL A 393 -28.34 -31.81 -25.33
CA VAL A 393 -27.68 -31.83 -24.02
C VAL A 393 -26.27 -31.23 -24.04
N GLU A 394 -25.58 -31.19 -25.18
CA GLU A 394 -24.21 -30.68 -25.30
C GLU A 394 -24.11 -29.17 -25.62
N ARG A 395 -25.24 -28.46 -25.86
CA ARG A 395 -25.22 -27.00 -26.08
C ARG A 395 -25.08 -26.22 -24.75
N PRO A 396 -24.22 -25.18 -24.69
CA PRO A 396 -24.10 -24.33 -23.51
C PRO A 396 -25.34 -23.42 -23.34
N PRO A 397 -25.99 -23.35 -22.17
CA PRO A 397 -27.35 -22.82 -22.08
C PRO A 397 -27.43 -21.30 -21.84
N GLY A 398 -28.43 -20.69 -22.47
CA GLY A 398 -29.18 -19.57 -21.90
C GLY A 398 -30.26 -20.11 -20.96
N HIS A 399 -30.35 -19.54 -19.74
CA HIS A 399 -31.03 -20.15 -18.57
C HIS A 399 -32.56 -20.37 -18.73
N GLU A 400 -33.23 -19.63 -19.62
CA GLU A 400 -34.69 -19.76 -19.84
C GLU A 400 -35.06 -20.73 -20.95
N GLU A 401 -34.19 -20.89 -21.96
CA GLU A 401 -34.43 -21.78 -23.10
C GLU A 401 -34.29 -23.24 -22.68
N LEU A 402 -33.32 -23.53 -21.80
CA LEU A 402 -33.10 -24.86 -21.23
C LEU A 402 -34.31 -25.38 -20.44
N LYS A 403 -34.98 -24.52 -19.66
CA LYS A 403 -36.17 -24.93 -18.88
C LYS A 403 -37.33 -25.34 -19.79
N ARG A 404 -37.46 -24.69 -20.94
CA ARG A 404 -38.52 -24.95 -21.91
C ARG A 404 -38.29 -26.26 -22.65
N GLU A 405 -37.06 -26.49 -23.09
CA GLU A 405 -36.68 -27.73 -23.76
C GLU A 405 -36.76 -28.95 -22.83
N LEU A 406 -36.36 -28.81 -21.56
CA LEU A 406 -36.41 -29.91 -20.58
C LEU A 406 -37.86 -30.31 -20.23
N ALA A 407 -38.80 -29.36 -20.24
CA ALA A 407 -40.22 -29.64 -20.06
C ALA A 407 -40.83 -30.40 -21.26
N GLU A 408 -40.45 -30.06 -22.49
CA GLU A 408 -40.88 -30.81 -23.69
C GLU A 408 -40.34 -32.23 -23.68
N LEU A 409 -39.07 -32.40 -23.32
CA LEU A 409 -38.37 -33.69 -23.27
C LEU A 409 -39.03 -34.66 -22.29
N LYS A 410 -39.41 -34.15 -21.11
CA LYS A 410 -40.11 -34.93 -20.10
C LYS A 410 -41.47 -35.44 -20.60
N SER A 411 -42.22 -34.60 -21.31
CA SER A 411 -43.52 -34.98 -21.88
C SER A 411 -43.40 -36.06 -22.97
N LEU A 412 -42.33 -36.02 -23.78
CA LEU A 412 -42.07 -37.02 -24.82
C LEU A 412 -41.70 -38.39 -24.22
N ILE A 413 -40.88 -38.41 -23.17
CA ILE A 413 -40.50 -39.65 -22.47
C ILE A 413 -41.73 -40.29 -21.82
N GLU A 414 -42.55 -39.51 -21.12
CA GLU A 414 -43.79 -40.02 -20.50
C GLU A 414 -44.74 -40.62 -21.55
N GLY A 415 -44.85 -39.98 -22.73
CA GLY A 415 -45.64 -40.51 -23.85
C GLY A 415 -45.12 -41.84 -24.39
N LEU A 416 -43.80 -41.98 -24.56
CA LEU A 416 -43.16 -43.22 -25.03
C LEU A 416 -43.28 -44.37 -24.01
N VAL A 417 -43.19 -44.07 -22.72
CA VAL A 417 -43.38 -45.05 -21.64
C VAL A 417 -44.82 -45.58 -21.63
N LEU A 418 -45.81 -44.69 -21.77
CA LEU A 418 -47.23 -45.07 -21.86
C LEU A 418 -47.52 -45.93 -23.11
N GLN A 419 -46.92 -45.58 -24.25
CA GLN A 419 -47.09 -46.34 -25.49
C GLN A 419 -46.44 -47.73 -25.40
N ARG A 420 -45.31 -47.86 -24.69
CA ARG A 420 -44.66 -49.15 -24.43
C ARG A 420 -45.50 -50.03 -23.50
N SER A 421 -46.06 -49.45 -22.43
CA SER A 421 -46.96 -50.15 -21.49
C SER A 421 -48.18 -50.76 -22.20
N ASN A 422 -48.81 -50.01 -23.11
CA ASN A 422 -49.97 -50.49 -23.88
C ASN A 422 -49.61 -51.61 -24.87
N ASN A 423 -48.41 -51.60 -25.45
CA ASN A 423 -47.97 -52.64 -26.39
C ASN A 423 -47.53 -53.94 -25.70
N THR A 424 -47.26 -53.92 -24.39
CA THR A 424 -47.00 -55.13 -23.59
C THR A 424 -48.26 -55.75 -22.98
N ALA A 425 -49.37 -55.02 -22.98
CA ALA A 425 -50.67 -55.48 -22.47
C ALA A 425 -51.57 -56.10 -23.57
N ALA A 426 -51.19 -55.97 -24.84
CA ALA A 426 -51.79 -56.64 -26.00
C ALA A 426 -50.87 -57.77 -26.48
#